data_AF-A0A2A4N2N7-F1
#
_entry.id   AF-A0A2A4N2N7-F1
#
_cell.length_a   1.000
_cell.length_b   1.000
_cell.length_c   1.000
_cell.angle_alpha   90.00
_cell.angle_beta   90.00
_cell.angle_gamma   90.00
#
_symmetry.space_group_name_H-M   'P 1'
#
loop_
_entity.id
_entity.type
_entity.pdbx_description
1 polymer ?
#
loop_
_entity_poly.entity_id
_entity_poly.type
_entity_poly.pdbx_seq_one_letter_code
_entity_poly.pdbx_strand_id
1 'polypeptide(L)'
;MSDTSRQEIVNSFYRMRQALGYLGLLLPLTLILGGLLSVGNVEPSISDYYHTILRDVFVGTMMSIGIFLISYTGYRREGTERVSDDWVTTMAGVFAVLVALVPNELRLQAQEVDAVPQQILGIHNAAFVHYASALMFLSCLAYISLFKFARTAKPVRRRIYIACGLAIVVATLGTIGASVFRIMGSDMQRQFVNDNRIILWFEALGVWAFSLSWLTKGRADLSLIRSLRQMARSQGKSGSEGR
;
A
#
# COMPACT_ATOMS: atom_id res chain seq x y z
N MET A 1 -24.38 -24.16 0.03
CA MET A 1 -24.34 -22.69 0.22
C MET A 1 -25.39 -22.04 -0.69
N SER A 2 -26.32 -21.26 -0.12
CA SER A 2 -27.37 -20.57 -0.89
C SER A 2 -26.77 -19.44 -1.72
N ASP A 3 -27.45 -19.01 -2.79
CA ASP A 3 -26.98 -17.92 -3.66
C ASP A 3 -26.83 -16.59 -2.91
N THR A 4 -27.73 -16.35 -1.94
CA THR A 4 -27.67 -15.22 -1.00
C THR A 4 -26.38 -15.22 -0.19
N SER A 5 -26.01 -16.33 0.46
CA SER A 5 -24.76 -16.43 1.22
C SER A 5 -23.53 -16.22 0.32
N ARG A 6 -23.56 -16.69 -0.94
CA ARG A 6 -22.47 -16.40 -1.89
C ARG A 6 -22.35 -14.92 -2.23
N GLN A 7 -23.46 -14.19 -2.29
CA GLN A 7 -23.48 -12.75 -2.57
C GLN A 7 -22.96 -11.93 -1.41
N GLU A 8 -23.35 -12.30 -0.18
CA GLU A 8 -22.86 -11.67 1.05
C GLU A 8 -21.34 -11.80 1.16
N ILE A 9 -20.79 -12.99 0.91
CA ILE A 9 -19.34 -13.25 0.92
C ILE A 9 -18.62 -12.35 -0.10
N VAL A 10 -19.09 -12.29 -1.34
CA VAL A 10 -18.47 -11.45 -2.39
C VAL A 10 -18.52 -9.96 -2.03
N ASN A 11 -19.64 -9.48 -1.49
CA ASN A 11 -19.77 -8.10 -1.05
C ASN A 11 -18.84 -7.80 0.14
N SER A 12 -18.65 -8.76 1.05
CA SER A 12 -17.72 -8.63 2.17
C SER A 12 -16.26 -8.48 1.69
N PHE A 13 -15.81 -9.37 0.79
CA PHE A 13 -14.47 -9.27 0.19
C PHE A 13 -14.27 -7.96 -0.58
N TYR A 14 -15.30 -7.49 -1.30
CA TYR A 14 -15.24 -6.21 -1.98
C TYR A 14 -15.07 -5.04 -1.01
N ARG A 15 -15.85 -4.99 0.08
CA ARG A 15 -15.71 -3.95 1.12
C ARG A 15 -14.34 -3.98 1.78
N MET A 16 -13.80 -5.17 2.06
CA MET A 16 -12.45 -5.32 2.59
C MET A 16 -11.39 -4.71 1.67
N ARG A 17 -11.50 -4.95 0.35
CA ARG A 17 -10.60 -4.33 -0.64
C ARG A 17 -10.76 -2.82 -0.71
N GLN A 18 -11.99 -2.31 -0.61
CA GLN A 18 -12.23 -0.87 -0.56
C GLN A 18 -11.61 -0.25 0.70
N ALA A 19 -11.74 -0.89 1.86
CA ALA A 19 -11.15 -0.42 3.11
C ALA A 19 -9.63 -0.24 3.00
N LEU A 20 -8.90 -1.25 2.49
CA LEU A 20 -7.45 -1.13 2.25
C LEU A 20 -7.12 0.06 1.33
N GLY A 21 -7.86 0.20 0.22
CA GLY A 21 -7.61 1.27 -0.74
C GLY A 21 -7.88 2.66 -0.17
N TYR A 22 -8.92 2.80 0.67
CA TYR A 22 -9.22 4.07 1.35
C TYR A 22 -8.24 4.36 2.50
N LEU A 23 -7.78 3.34 3.23
CA LEU A 23 -6.72 3.50 4.23
C LEU A 23 -5.45 4.08 3.59
N GLY A 24 -5.00 3.51 2.46
CA GLY A 24 -3.87 4.06 1.73
C GLY A 24 -4.14 5.48 1.21
N LEU A 25 -5.30 5.74 0.62
CA LEU A 25 -5.64 7.05 0.08
C LEU A 25 -5.65 8.15 1.15
N LEU A 26 -6.27 7.85 2.30
CA LEU A 26 -6.47 8.79 3.39
C LEU A 26 -5.24 8.96 4.27
N LEU A 27 -4.35 7.96 4.37
CA LEU A 27 -3.20 8.01 5.27
C LEU A 27 -2.35 9.29 5.11
N PRO A 28 -1.85 9.65 3.91
CA PRO A 28 -1.07 10.88 3.76
C PRO A 28 -1.88 12.14 4.10
N LEU A 29 -3.16 12.18 3.71
CA LEU A 29 -4.04 13.33 3.97
C LEU A 29 -4.27 13.54 5.47
N THR A 30 -4.58 12.46 6.19
CA THR A 30 -4.80 12.50 7.64
C THR A 30 -3.54 12.91 8.38
N LEU A 31 -2.37 12.43 7.98
CA LEU A 31 -1.10 12.81 8.61
C LEU A 31 -0.74 14.27 8.34
N ILE A 32 -0.87 14.75 7.10
CA ILE A 32 -0.61 16.16 6.75
C ILE A 32 -1.55 17.09 7.50
N LEU A 33 -2.87 16.82 7.46
CA LEU A 33 -3.86 17.65 8.14
C LEU A 33 -3.69 17.57 9.66
N GLY A 34 -3.46 16.38 10.20
CA GLY A 34 -3.17 16.18 11.61
C GLY A 34 -1.94 16.98 12.04
N GLY A 35 -0.83 16.89 11.31
CA GLY A 35 0.42 17.58 11.62
C GLY A 35 0.23 19.10 11.66
N LEU A 36 -0.49 19.65 10.69
CA LEU A 36 -0.82 21.08 10.67
C LEU A 36 -1.70 21.52 11.86
N LEU A 37 -2.67 20.69 12.26
CA LEU A 37 -3.63 21.05 13.31
C LEU A 37 -3.13 20.81 14.73
N SER A 38 -2.33 19.77 14.95
CA SER A 38 -1.97 19.30 16.29
C SER A 38 -0.50 19.55 16.64
N VAL A 39 0.41 19.46 15.66
CA VAL A 39 1.86 19.66 15.84
C VAL A 39 2.29 21.06 15.37
N GLY A 40 1.48 21.71 14.53
CA GLY A 40 1.80 23.00 13.91
C GLY A 40 2.80 22.90 12.75
N ASN A 41 3.15 21.69 12.31
CA ASN A 41 4.08 21.45 11.20
C ASN A 41 3.77 20.11 10.51
N VAL A 42 4.12 20.04 9.22
CA VAL A 42 4.12 18.79 8.44
C VAL A 42 5.48 18.12 8.58
N GLU A 43 5.52 16.83 8.86
CA GLU A 43 6.80 16.10 8.96
C GLU A 43 7.48 15.86 7.59
N PRO A 44 8.82 15.74 7.53
CA PRO A 44 9.57 15.56 6.28
C PRO A 44 9.27 14.26 5.51
N SER A 45 8.79 13.22 6.20
CA SER A 45 8.36 11.93 5.64
C SER A 45 7.07 11.44 6.29
N ILE A 46 6.40 10.46 5.67
CA ILE A 46 5.24 9.77 6.26
C ILE A 46 5.66 9.02 7.52
N SER A 47 6.83 8.37 7.53
CA SER A 47 7.28 7.60 8.68
C SER A 47 7.78 8.46 9.84
N ASP A 48 8.16 9.72 9.60
CA ASP A 48 8.56 10.67 10.65
C ASP A 48 7.39 10.97 11.62
N TYR A 49 6.14 10.79 11.18
CA TYR A 49 4.97 10.88 12.06
C TYR A 49 4.95 9.83 13.17
N TYR A 50 5.73 8.74 13.06
CA TYR A 50 5.95 7.79 14.15
C TYR A 50 6.39 8.50 15.43
N HIS A 51 7.16 9.57 15.32
CA HIS A 51 7.72 10.27 16.47
C HIS A 51 6.85 11.41 17.00
N THR A 52 5.61 11.50 16.51
CA THR A 52 4.66 12.55 16.91
C THR A 52 3.46 11.95 17.64
N ILE A 53 2.55 12.80 18.11
CA ILE A 53 1.24 12.37 18.64
C ILE A 53 0.36 11.66 17.59
N LEU A 54 0.72 11.68 16.31
CA LEU A 54 0.05 10.95 15.23
C LEU A 54 0.62 9.54 15.01
N ARG A 55 1.54 9.08 15.88
CA ARG A 55 2.09 7.71 15.88
C ARG A 55 1.00 6.67 15.73
N ASP A 56 -0.05 6.77 16.54
CA ASP A 56 -1.13 5.77 16.56
C ASP A 56 -1.89 5.69 15.24
N VAL A 57 -2.07 6.82 14.56
CA VAL A 57 -2.70 6.89 13.23
C VAL A 57 -1.81 6.23 12.19
N PHE A 58 -0.51 6.56 12.18
CA PHE A 58 0.45 5.96 11.26
C PHE A 58 0.55 4.44 11.48
N VAL A 59 0.88 4.01 12.70
CA VAL A 59 1.08 2.60 13.06
C VAL A 59 -0.21 1.81 12.85
N GLY A 60 -1.35 2.29 13.34
CA GLY A 60 -2.63 1.60 13.20
C GLY A 60 -3.06 1.42 11.74
N THR A 61 -2.81 2.42 10.89
CA THR A 61 -3.12 2.34 9.47
C THR A 61 -2.19 1.37 8.74
N MET A 62 -0.88 1.45 9.00
CA MET A 62 0.11 0.56 8.37
C MET A 62 -0.07 -0.90 8.81
N MET A 63 -0.38 -1.15 10.09
CA MET A 63 -0.77 -2.47 10.59
C MET A 63 -2.01 -3.01 9.88
N SER A 64 -3.04 -2.17 9.72
CA SER A 64 -4.28 -2.55 9.04
C SER A 64 -4.04 -2.88 7.56
N ILE A 65 -3.28 -2.03 6.85
CA ILE A 65 -2.86 -2.29 5.47
C ILE A 65 -2.09 -3.61 5.39
N GLY A 66 -1.14 -3.83 6.30
CA GLY A 66 -0.33 -5.04 6.37
C GLY A 66 -1.16 -6.31 6.50
N ILE A 67 -2.09 -6.34 7.47
CA ILE A 67 -2.99 -7.47 7.71
C ILE A 67 -3.91 -7.71 6.51
N PHE A 68 -4.46 -6.65 5.90
CA PHE A 68 -5.31 -6.79 4.72
C PHE A 68 -4.55 -7.32 3.50
N LEU A 69 -3.29 -6.92 3.32
CA LEU A 69 -2.42 -7.45 2.27
C LEU A 69 -2.04 -8.92 2.52
N ILE A 70 -1.74 -9.31 3.77
CA ILE A 70 -1.48 -10.71 4.13
C ILE A 70 -2.72 -11.57 3.92
N SER A 71 -3.89 -11.07 4.30
CA SER A 71 -5.17 -11.77 4.18
C SER A 71 -5.71 -11.78 2.75
N TYR A 72 -5.07 -11.05 1.84
CA TYR A 72 -5.43 -11.10 0.43
C TYR A 72 -5.03 -12.46 -0.13
N THR A 73 -6.03 -13.33 -0.23
CA THR A 73 -5.95 -14.53 -1.05
C THR A 73 -6.45 -14.18 -2.46
N GLY A 74 -5.53 -14.10 -3.41
CA GLY A 74 -5.75 -14.14 -4.84
C GLY A 74 -6.53 -15.38 -5.28
N TYR A 75 -7.14 -15.29 -6.45
CA TYR A 75 -8.00 -16.36 -6.96
C TYR A 75 -7.17 -17.59 -7.37
N ARG A 76 -7.79 -18.77 -7.30
CA ARG A 76 -7.14 -20.05 -7.56
C ARG A 76 -6.89 -20.27 -9.06
N ARG A 77 -5.61 -20.46 -9.39
CA ARG A 77 -4.94 -20.89 -10.64
C ARG A 77 -5.82 -21.41 -11.79
N GLU A 78 -5.59 -20.88 -13.01
CA GLU A 78 -5.95 -21.57 -14.27
C GLU A 78 -4.71 -21.87 -15.14
N GLY A 79 -4.42 -23.18 -15.29
CA GLY A 79 -3.81 -23.85 -16.45
C GLY A 79 -2.36 -23.55 -16.88
N THR A 80 -1.91 -22.29 -16.88
CA THR A 80 -0.62 -21.88 -17.49
C THR A 80 0.27 -21.05 -16.55
N GLU A 81 -0.13 -20.91 -15.30
CA GLU A 81 0.57 -20.10 -14.30
C GLU A 81 1.81 -20.83 -13.77
N ARG A 82 3.01 -20.41 -14.21
CA ARG A 82 4.29 -20.84 -13.59
C ARG A 82 4.53 -20.24 -12.19
N VAL A 83 3.68 -19.32 -11.72
CA VAL A 83 3.82 -18.67 -10.40
C VAL A 83 2.50 -18.76 -9.64
N SER A 84 2.54 -19.44 -8.49
CA SER A 84 1.45 -19.56 -7.52
C SER A 84 1.20 -18.27 -6.72
N ASP A 85 0.57 -17.33 -7.41
CA ASP A 85 -0.42 -16.31 -7.08
C ASP A 85 -0.69 -15.60 -5.72
N ASP A 86 0.08 -15.63 -4.62
CA ASP A 86 -0.16 -14.65 -3.51
C ASP A 86 1.05 -14.11 -2.74
N TRP A 87 2.22 -14.68 -2.95
CA TRP A 87 3.37 -14.40 -2.10
C TRP A 87 3.79 -12.92 -2.08
N VAL A 88 3.73 -12.21 -3.22
CA VAL A 88 4.11 -10.79 -3.28
C VAL A 88 3.17 -9.89 -2.45
N THR A 89 1.86 -10.20 -2.41
CA THR A 89 0.91 -9.42 -1.59
C THR A 89 1.15 -9.71 -0.11
N THR A 90 1.42 -10.98 0.24
CA THR A 90 1.80 -11.36 1.60
C THR A 90 3.10 -10.68 2.04
N MET A 91 4.15 -10.68 1.19
CA MET A 91 5.39 -9.96 1.47
C MET A 91 5.14 -8.47 1.67
N ALA A 92 4.38 -7.83 0.78
CA ALA A 92 4.02 -6.42 0.93
C ALA A 92 3.37 -6.18 2.30
N GLY A 93 2.46 -7.06 2.72
CA GLY A 93 1.83 -6.95 4.03
C GLY A 93 2.79 -7.15 5.20
N VAL A 94 3.73 -8.10 5.12
CA VAL A 94 4.79 -8.29 6.13
C VAL A 94 5.68 -7.05 6.21
N PHE A 95 6.11 -6.49 5.09
CA PHE A 95 6.92 -5.28 5.08
C PHE A 95 6.16 -4.06 5.60
N ALA A 96 4.86 -3.94 5.33
CA ALA A 96 4.02 -2.90 5.91
C ALA A 96 3.94 -3.02 7.45
N VAL A 97 3.81 -4.23 7.99
CA VAL A 97 3.85 -4.50 9.43
C VAL A 97 5.21 -4.12 10.01
N LEU A 98 6.32 -4.48 9.34
CA LEU A 98 7.65 -4.10 9.79
C LEU A 98 7.84 -2.58 9.82
N VAL A 99 7.37 -1.85 8.79
CA VAL A 99 7.36 -0.38 8.77
C VAL A 99 6.52 0.21 9.91
N ALA A 100 5.41 -0.43 10.27
CA ALA A 100 4.56 0.02 11.36
C ALA A 100 5.18 -0.18 12.74
N LEU A 101 5.87 -1.30 12.96
CA LEU A 101 6.38 -1.68 14.28
C LEU A 101 7.80 -1.17 14.54
N VAL A 102 8.63 -1.09 13.51
CA VAL A 102 10.03 -0.69 13.62
C VAL A 102 10.13 0.81 13.33
N PRO A 103 10.53 1.66 14.29
CA PRO A 103 10.66 3.10 14.05
C PRO A 103 11.80 3.44 13.10
N ASN A 104 11.65 4.54 12.37
CA ASN A 104 12.75 5.20 11.66
C ASN A 104 13.60 6.03 12.65
N GLU A 105 14.67 6.66 12.16
CA GLU A 105 15.50 7.52 13.00
C GLU A 105 14.81 8.85 13.35
N LEU A 106 14.85 9.23 14.63
CA LEU A 106 14.27 10.47 15.13
C LEU A 106 15.06 11.70 14.65
N ARG A 107 14.34 12.78 14.27
CA ARG A 107 14.90 14.08 13.83
C ARG A 107 15.79 14.74 14.88
N LEU A 108 15.44 14.58 16.15
CA LEU A 108 16.23 14.99 17.28
C LEU A 108 17.04 13.77 17.69
N GLN A 109 18.34 13.88 17.87
CA GLN A 109 19.20 12.81 18.37
C GLN A 109 18.88 12.44 19.84
N ALA A 110 17.60 12.32 20.21
CA ALA A 110 17.24 11.70 21.47
C ALA A 110 17.69 10.25 21.34
N GLN A 111 18.73 9.88 22.07
CA GLN A 111 19.14 8.49 22.25
C GLN A 111 18.18 7.74 23.18
N GLU A 112 16.90 8.14 23.17
CA GLU A 112 15.87 7.53 23.98
C GLU A 112 15.26 6.38 23.19
N VAL A 113 15.16 5.23 23.86
CA VAL A 113 14.60 4.02 23.29
C VAL A 113 13.09 4.11 23.47
N ASP A 114 12.39 4.36 22.37
CA ASP A 114 10.94 4.61 22.36
C ASP A 114 10.11 3.40 21.92
N ALA A 115 10.78 2.34 21.46
CA ALA A 115 10.13 1.11 21.00
C ALA A 115 10.99 -0.14 21.23
N VAL A 116 10.32 -1.28 21.41
CA VAL A 116 10.95 -2.60 21.60
C VAL A 116 11.98 -2.94 20.51
N PRO A 117 11.75 -2.68 19.20
CA PRO A 117 12.74 -2.97 18.17
C PRO A 117 14.05 -2.18 18.34
N GLN A 118 13.99 -0.94 18.82
CA GLN A 118 15.20 -0.15 19.12
C GLN A 118 15.95 -0.72 20.32
N GLN A 119 15.24 -1.25 21.34
CA GLN A 119 15.86 -1.89 22.49
C GLN A 119 16.61 -3.18 22.11
N ILE A 120 16.04 -3.98 21.20
CA ILE A 120 16.59 -5.28 20.81
C ILE A 120 17.69 -5.12 19.76
N LEU A 121 17.48 -4.29 18.74
CA LEU A 121 18.37 -4.18 17.58
C LEU A 121 19.37 -3.03 17.70
N GLY A 122 19.08 -2.04 18.54
CA GLY A 122 19.74 -0.73 18.52
C GLY A 122 19.10 0.24 17.52
N ILE A 123 19.21 1.54 17.80
CA ILE A 123 18.55 2.62 17.03
C ILE A 123 18.89 2.57 15.54
N HIS A 124 20.18 2.44 15.21
CA HIS A 124 20.65 2.43 13.82
C HIS A 124 20.16 1.20 13.03
N ASN A 125 20.18 0.02 13.65
CA ASN A 125 19.71 -1.20 12.99
C ASN A 125 18.18 -1.19 12.84
N ALA A 126 17.44 -0.66 13.81
CA ALA A 126 16.01 -0.46 13.68
C ALA A 126 15.68 0.47 12.51
N ALA A 127 16.36 1.62 12.40
CA ALA A 127 16.19 2.53 11.28
C ALA A 127 16.52 1.86 9.92
N PHE A 128 17.62 1.10 9.85
CA PHE A 128 17.95 0.33 8.65
C PHE A 128 16.85 -0.67 8.26
N VAL A 129 16.35 -1.45 9.24
CA VAL A 129 15.24 -2.40 9.02
C VAL A 129 13.98 -1.67 8.55
N HIS A 130 13.68 -0.51 9.12
CA HIS A 130 12.55 0.32 8.70
C HIS A 130 12.69 0.73 7.22
N TYR A 131 13.81 1.35 6.84
CA TYR A 131 14.02 1.84 5.47
C TYR A 131 14.08 0.70 4.44
N ALA A 132 14.74 -0.42 4.78
CA ALA A 132 14.75 -1.60 3.94
C ALA A 132 13.34 -2.17 3.75
N SER A 133 12.54 -2.23 4.82
CA SER A 133 11.15 -2.69 4.75
C SER A 133 10.28 -1.74 3.93
N ALA A 134 10.42 -0.42 4.08
CA ALA A 134 9.68 0.57 3.29
C ALA A 134 9.99 0.46 1.80
N LEU A 135 11.28 0.29 1.44
CA LEU A 135 11.69 0.09 0.06
C LEU A 135 11.12 -1.20 -0.53
N MET A 136 11.19 -2.31 0.21
CA MET A 136 10.64 -3.59 -0.24
C MET A 136 9.11 -3.55 -0.33
N PHE A 137 8.44 -2.85 0.59
CA PHE A 137 7.00 -2.62 0.55
C PHE A 137 6.59 -1.92 -0.75
N LEU A 138 7.14 -0.73 -1.03
CA LEU A 138 6.83 0.03 -2.24
C LEU A 138 7.18 -0.74 -3.52
N SER A 139 8.29 -1.49 -3.51
CA SER A 139 8.69 -2.36 -4.62
C SER A 139 7.65 -3.45 -4.91
N CYS A 140 7.11 -4.08 -3.86
CA CYS A 140 6.04 -5.06 -4.01
C CYS A 140 4.76 -4.40 -4.58
N LEU A 141 4.38 -3.21 -4.12
CA LEU A 141 3.21 -2.48 -4.61
C LEU A 141 3.35 -2.09 -6.09
N ALA A 142 4.54 -1.64 -6.49
CA ALA A 142 4.88 -1.37 -7.88
C ALA A 142 4.75 -2.63 -8.73
N TYR A 143 5.33 -3.76 -8.27
CA TYR A 143 5.26 -5.03 -8.98
C TYR A 143 3.81 -5.52 -9.16
N ILE A 144 3.01 -5.46 -8.09
CA ILE A 144 1.59 -5.84 -8.13
C ILE A 144 0.85 -5.01 -9.18
N SER A 145 1.08 -3.69 -9.21
CA SER A 145 0.42 -2.79 -10.16
C SER A 145 0.88 -3.02 -11.61
N LEU A 146 2.19 -3.09 -11.85
CA LEU A 146 2.78 -3.21 -13.18
C LEU A 146 2.53 -4.57 -13.82
N PHE A 147 2.64 -5.66 -13.05
CA PHE A 147 2.71 -7.00 -13.61
C PHE A 147 1.51 -7.87 -13.23
N LYS A 148 1.08 -7.88 -11.96
CA LYS A 148 -0.08 -8.72 -11.57
C LYS A 148 -1.38 -8.14 -12.09
N PHE A 149 -1.68 -6.88 -11.78
CA PHE A 149 -2.96 -6.26 -12.16
C PHE A 149 -3.06 -6.01 -13.66
N ALA A 150 -1.97 -5.65 -14.33
CA ALA A 150 -1.96 -5.35 -15.76
C ALA A 150 -2.12 -6.58 -16.67
N ARG A 151 -1.73 -7.78 -16.22
CA ARG A 151 -1.60 -8.99 -17.06
C ARG A 151 -2.88 -9.34 -17.82
N THR A 152 -4.01 -9.39 -17.11
CA THR A 152 -5.31 -9.85 -17.66
C THR A 152 -6.33 -8.71 -17.77
N ALA A 153 -5.87 -7.47 -17.68
CA ALA A 153 -6.74 -6.30 -17.67
C ALA A 153 -7.16 -5.87 -19.07
N LYS A 154 -8.43 -5.46 -19.21
CA LYS A 154 -8.91 -4.72 -20.40
C LYS A 154 -8.04 -3.46 -20.63
N PRO A 155 -7.91 -2.97 -21.89
CA PRO A 155 -6.93 -1.94 -22.26
C PRO A 155 -6.94 -0.68 -21.38
N VAL A 156 -8.12 -0.13 -21.07
CA VAL A 156 -8.25 1.08 -20.24
C VAL A 156 -7.71 0.85 -18.82
N ARG A 157 -8.11 -0.26 -18.18
CA ARG A 157 -7.64 -0.60 -16.83
C ARG A 157 -6.16 -0.94 -16.81
N ARG A 158 -5.68 -1.63 -17.85
CA ARG A 158 -4.25 -1.94 -18.02
C ARG A 158 -3.41 -0.66 -18.01
N ARG A 159 -3.86 0.39 -18.71
CA ARG A 159 -3.19 1.70 -18.69
C ARG A 159 -3.16 2.32 -17.29
N ILE A 160 -4.28 2.27 -16.56
CA ILE A 160 -4.34 2.77 -15.17
C ILE A 160 -3.32 2.03 -14.29
N TYR A 161 -3.28 0.70 -14.35
CA TYR A 161 -2.35 -0.09 -13.53
C TYR A 161 -0.88 0.18 -13.88
N ILE A 162 -0.55 0.31 -15.17
CA ILE A 162 0.81 0.65 -15.62
C ILE A 162 1.19 2.06 -15.16
N ALA A 163 0.30 3.05 -15.34
CA ALA A 163 0.57 4.41 -14.92
C ALA A 163 0.79 4.51 -13.40
N CYS A 164 -0.05 3.84 -12.60
CA CYS A 164 0.12 3.78 -11.15
C CYS A 164 1.43 3.07 -10.76
N GLY A 165 1.73 1.94 -11.40
CA GLY A 165 2.96 1.20 -11.14
C GLY A 165 4.22 1.99 -11.47
N LEU A 166 4.23 2.70 -12.60
CA LEU A 166 5.33 3.59 -12.96
C LEU A 166 5.44 4.79 -12.01
N ALA A 167 4.32 5.35 -11.58
CA ALA A 167 4.31 6.43 -10.59
C ALA A 167 4.92 5.97 -9.26
N ILE A 168 4.63 4.74 -8.80
CA ILE A 168 5.27 4.17 -7.59
C ILE A 168 6.79 4.03 -7.79
N VAL A 169 7.24 3.54 -8.94
CA VAL A 169 8.69 3.43 -9.24
C VAL A 169 9.36 4.80 -9.23
N VAL A 170 8.82 5.78 -9.94
CA VAL A 170 9.35 7.15 -10.00
C VAL A 170 9.36 7.77 -8.60
N ALA A 171 8.27 7.61 -7.84
CA ALA A 171 8.19 8.05 -6.46
C ALA A 171 9.28 7.42 -5.59
N THR A 172 9.48 6.10 -5.70
CA THR A 172 10.47 5.37 -4.90
C THR A 172 11.90 5.84 -5.23
N LEU A 173 12.22 6.00 -6.51
CA LEU A 173 13.51 6.54 -6.95
C LEU A 173 13.68 8.00 -6.51
N GLY A 174 12.61 8.80 -6.55
CA GLY A 174 12.57 10.18 -6.05
C GLY A 174 12.85 10.26 -4.55
N THR A 175 12.23 9.38 -3.74
CA THR A 175 12.50 9.25 -2.31
C THR A 175 13.96 8.88 -2.06
N ILE A 176 14.51 7.88 -2.77
CA ILE A 176 15.93 7.50 -2.64
C ILE A 176 16.84 8.68 -2.96
N GLY A 177 16.62 9.36 -4.09
CA GLY A 177 17.42 10.53 -4.49
C GLY A 177 17.32 11.68 -3.49
N ALA A 178 16.12 11.99 -3.01
CA ALA A 178 15.89 13.01 -2.00
C ALA A 178 16.57 12.65 -0.66
N SER A 179 16.55 11.38 -0.25
CA SER A 179 17.26 10.91 0.93
C SER A 179 18.78 11.02 0.78
N VAL A 180 19.34 10.74 -0.40
CA VAL A 180 20.77 10.97 -0.68
C VAL A 180 21.12 12.45 -0.55
N PHE A 181 20.31 13.36 -1.11
CA PHE A 181 20.53 14.80 -0.94
C PHE A 181 20.34 15.27 0.51
N ARG A 182 19.40 14.69 1.26
CA ARG A 182 19.20 14.99 2.68
C ARG A 182 20.41 14.57 3.52
N ILE A 183 21.00 13.40 3.26
CA ILE A 183 22.09 12.85 4.09
C ILE A 183 23.45 13.36 3.64
N MET A 184 23.75 13.29 2.33
CA MET A 184 25.08 13.51 1.76
C MET A 184 25.21 14.79 0.91
N GLY A 185 24.10 15.53 0.69
CA GLY A 185 24.10 16.75 -0.11
C GLY A 185 24.68 17.97 0.61
N SER A 186 24.83 19.07 -0.14
CA SER A 186 25.19 20.38 0.43
C SER A 186 24.09 20.91 1.35
N ASP A 187 24.42 21.91 2.18
CA ASP A 187 23.43 22.53 3.10
C ASP A 187 22.20 23.05 2.35
N MET A 188 22.42 23.65 1.17
CA MET A 188 21.33 24.11 0.29
C MET A 188 20.44 22.95 -0.18
N GLN A 189 21.02 21.82 -0.57
CA GLN A 189 20.25 20.65 -1.02
C GLN A 189 19.46 20.02 0.14
N ARG A 190 20.09 19.90 1.31
CA ARG A 190 19.45 19.38 2.52
C ARG A 190 18.28 20.26 2.96
N GLN A 191 18.47 21.57 3.00
CA GLN A 191 17.41 22.54 3.31
C GLN A 191 16.28 22.45 2.28
N PHE A 192 16.61 22.43 0.98
CA PHE A 192 15.61 22.31 -0.07
C PHE A 192 14.74 21.05 0.07
N VAL A 193 15.33 19.88 0.32
CA VAL A 193 14.60 18.63 0.53
C VAL A 193 13.69 18.71 1.74
N ASN A 194 14.20 19.23 2.85
CA ASN A 194 13.45 19.31 4.10
C ASN A 194 12.33 20.34 4.00
N ASP A 195 12.61 21.58 3.64
CA ASP A 195 11.65 22.70 3.65
C ASP A 195 10.49 22.46 2.69
N ASN A 196 10.75 21.81 1.56
CA ASN A 196 9.72 21.46 0.58
C ASN A 196 9.10 20.07 0.82
N ARG A 197 9.50 19.37 1.90
CA ARG A 197 8.97 18.05 2.30
C ARG A 197 8.98 17.04 1.14
N ILE A 198 10.07 17.04 0.36
CA ILE A 198 10.16 16.32 -0.91
C ILE A 198 9.98 14.80 -0.72
N ILE A 199 10.56 14.25 0.35
CA ILE A 199 10.44 12.82 0.68
C ILE A 199 8.97 12.46 0.94
N LEU A 200 8.28 13.21 1.80
CA LEU A 200 6.85 13.01 2.08
C LEU A 200 5.99 13.03 0.81
N TRP A 201 6.24 13.97 -0.11
CA TRP A 201 5.44 14.06 -1.35
C TRP A 201 5.66 12.87 -2.26
N PHE A 202 6.88 12.37 -2.39
CA PHE A 202 7.15 11.15 -3.15
C PHE A 202 6.50 9.92 -2.48
N GLU A 203 6.62 9.77 -1.17
CA GLU A 203 5.97 8.68 -0.44
C GLU A 203 4.44 8.72 -0.61
N ALA A 204 3.83 9.91 -0.46
CA ALA A 204 2.40 10.13 -0.65
C ALA A 204 1.96 9.79 -2.08
N LEU A 205 2.73 10.21 -3.09
CA LEU A 205 2.47 9.87 -4.49
C LEU A 205 2.48 8.35 -4.72
N GLY A 206 3.46 7.63 -4.16
CA GLY A 206 3.53 6.17 -4.24
C GLY A 206 2.32 5.50 -3.61
N VAL A 207 1.94 5.93 -2.41
CA VAL A 207 0.78 5.41 -1.67
C VAL A 207 -0.54 5.70 -2.42
N TRP A 208 -0.72 6.91 -2.93
CA TRP A 208 -1.90 7.29 -3.71
C TRP A 208 -2.01 6.53 -5.02
N ALA A 209 -0.90 6.37 -5.75
CA ALA A 209 -0.85 5.59 -6.97
C ALA A 209 -1.26 4.13 -6.73
N PHE A 210 -0.73 3.50 -5.67
CA PHE A 210 -1.15 2.14 -5.32
C PHE A 210 -2.62 2.08 -4.89
N SER A 211 -3.08 3.03 -4.10
CA SER A 211 -4.47 3.10 -3.65
C SER A 211 -5.45 3.17 -4.82
N LEU A 212 -5.14 3.99 -5.83
CA LEU A 212 -5.92 4.08 -7.06
C LEU A 212 -5.91 2.77 -7.86
N SER A 213 -4.74 2.14 -8.01
CA SER A 213 -4.61 0.85 -8.72
C SER A 213 -5.43 -0.24 -8.00
N TRP A 214 -5.38 -0.28 -6.67
CA TRP A 214 -6.08 -1.23 -5.82
C TRP A 214 -7.60 -1.05 -5.85
N LEU A 215 -8.10 0.18 -5.70
CA LEU A 215 -9.55 0.47 -5.78
C LEU A 215 -10.12 0.11 -7.17
N THR A 216 -9.34 0.39 -8.22
CA THR A 216 -9.69 0.02 -9.60
C THR A 216 -9.79 -1.51 -9.76
N LYS A 217 -8.82 -2.25 -9.19
CA LYS A 217 -8.84 -3.72 -9.17
C LYS A 217 -10.04 -4.27 -8.41
N GLY A 218 -10.36 -3.71 -7.24
CA GLY A 218 -11.51 -4.12 -6.44
C GLY A 218 -12.84 -4.01 -7.21
N ARG A 219 -13.05 -2.90 -7.94
CA ARG A 219 -14.24 -2.72 -8.79
C ARG A 219 -14.27 -3.68 -9.98
N ALA A 220 -13.11 -3.93 -10.60
CA ALA A 220 -13.01 -4.84 -11.73
C ALA A 220 -13.37 -6.28 -11.36
N ASP A 221 -12.88 -6.77 -10.22
CA ASP A 221 -13.17 -8.13 -9.74
C ASP A 221 -14.65 -8.30 -9.39
N LEU A 222 -15.27 -7.32 -8.73
CA LEU A 222 -16.71 -7.34 -8.43
C LEU A 222 -17.55 -7.38 -9.72
N SER A 223 -17.19 -6.58 -10.72
CA SER A 223 -17.88 -6.57 -12.02
C SER A 223 -17.77 -7.93 -12.72
N LEU A 224 -16.59 -8.55 -12.72
CA LEU A 224 -16.38 -9.85 -13.34
C LEU A 224 -17.25 -10.94 -12.71
N ILE A 225 -17.28 -11.01 -11.37
CA ILE A 225 -18.07 -12.01 -10.64
C ILE A 225 -19.57 -11.84 -10.93
N ARG A 226 -20.06 -10.60 -10.99
CA ARG A 226 -21.47 -10.32 -11.31
C ARG A 226 -21.82 -10.77 -12.74
N SER A 227 -20.96 -10.50 -13.71
CA SER A 227 -21.15 -10.94 -15.10
C SER A 227 -21.13 -12.47 -15.24
N LEU A 228 -20.17 -13.16 -14.60
CA LEU A 228 -20.11 -14.63 -14.60
C LEU A 228 -21.38 -15.26 -14.02
N ARG A 229 -21.92 -14.68 -12.93
CA ARG A 229 -23.18 -15.15 -12.33
C ARG A 229 -24.39 -14.93 -13.24
N GLN A 230 -24.48 -13.79 -13.91
CA GLN A 230 -25.56 -13.55 -14.88
C GLN A 230 -25.54 -14.57 -16.01
N MET A 231 -24.36 -14.89 -16.56
CA MET A 231 -24.20 -15.91 -17.60
C MET A 231 -24.57 -17.32 -17.12
N ALA A 232 -24.18 -17.69 -15.88
CA ALA A 232 -24.57 -18.97 -15.31
C ALA A 232 -26.09 -19.10 -15.11
N ARG A 233 -26.76 -18.02 -14.68
CA ARG A 233 -28.23 -17.99 -14.54
C ARG A 233 -28.95 -18.06 -15.88
N SER A 234 -28.45 -17.41 -16.93
CA SER A 234 -29.08 -17.48 -18.26
C SER A 234 -28.96 -18.87 -18.90
N GLN A 235 -27.81 -19.53 -18.73
CA GLN A 235 -27.62 -20.91 -19.21
C GLN A 235 -28.50 -21.92 -18.46
N GLY A 236 -28.69 -21.74 -17.15
CA GLY A 236 -29.58 -22.58 -16.34
C GLY A 236 -31.06 -22.51 -16.75
N LYS A 237 -31.55 -21.32 -17.15
CA LYS A 237 -32.94 -21.13 -17.61
C LYS A 237 -33.18 -21.72 -19.01
N SER A 238 -32.23 -21.56 -19.92
CA SER A 238 -32.34 -22.11 -21.28
C SER A 238 -32.33 -23.65 -21.30
N GLY A 239 -31.73 -24.31 -20.30
CA GLY A 239 -31.72 -25.77 -20.18
C GLY A 239 -32.99 -26.37 -19.56
N SER A 240 -33.81 -25.57 -18.87
CA SER A 240 -35.06 -26.02 -18.22
C SER A 240 -36.30 -25.82 -19.10
N GLU A 241 -36.29 -24.87 -20.04
CA GLU A 241 -37.40 -24.64 -20.97
C GLU A 241 -37.35 -25.55 -22.21
N GLY A 242 -36.26 -26.30 -22.39
CA GLY A 242 -36.06 -27.25 -23.50
C GLY A 242 -36.29 -28.73 -23.14
N ARG A 243 -36.94 -29.03 -22.01
CA ARG A 243 -37.30 -30.39 -21.58
C ARG A 243 -38.79 -30.53 -21.32
#